data_AF-A0A817RB87-F1
#
_entry.id   AF-A0A817RB87-F1
#
_cell.length_a   1.000
_cell.length_b   1.000
_cell.length_c   1.000
_cell.angle_alpha   90.00
_cell.angle_beta   90.00
_cell.angle_gamma   90.00
#
_symmetry.space_group_name_H-M   'P 1'
#
loop_
_entity.id
_entity.type
_entity.pdbx_description
1 polymer ?
#
loop_
_entity_poly.entity_id
_entity_poly.type
_entity_poly.pdbx_seq_one_letter_code
_entity_poly.pdbx_strand_id
1 'polypeptide(L)'
;MDWTKDDIRQWADKLREEKRSNQEYFHWDKEYLPEMMAIIVRTVELYHGYHPRNFQLIALGIFLEPYGREKGRLGNISTGEGKSLITAMLAAAQALIDKNVDIVTSSQVLAIRNASDDPEEGYKEFFHLFGLKINNNCDDACENPRTGDVESNKHGEILIMDKDTGVEQLNTRWSNRLHQFLQLKHCGKLNDEGLKAIFMSNMNFFKLYKNLNGITGTIGGQEERKLLSLEYEVDCFELPRFRKYRFQYEKKKCEKDINRKRKDIDQIDQNINSLEETIRFHQTQQAKLEKNIQNYQQILESGDKRDKRRAVLVICENIANLEKIIAKVRQAFQLNKNKNIYTYDRAYRKFEKSELNPGDIIIGTNIAGRGIDVT
;
A
#
# COMPACT_ATOMS: atom_id res chain seq x y z
N MET A 1 25.74 1.04 22.97
CA MET A 1 25.15 1.56 24.21
C MET A 1 24.36 0.44 24.84
N ASP A 2 24.59 0.15 26.11
CA ASP A 2 23.93 -0.97 26.81
C ASP A 2 22.62 -0.53 27.49
N TRP A 3 21.94 0.47 26.94
CA TRP A 3 20.70 1.00 27.51
C TRP A 3 19.61 -0.07 27.50
N THR A 4 18.85 -0.08 28.59
CA THR A 4 17.66 -0.90 28.82
C THR A 4 16.39 -0.17 28.36
N LYS A 5 15.24 -0.86 28.42
CA LYS A 5 13.93 -0.26 28.15
C LYS A 5 13.64 0.91 29.12
N ASP A 6 14.06 0.80 30.38
CA ASP A 6 13.84 1.82 31.40
C ASP A 6 14.70 3.07 31.17
N ASP A 7 15.94 2.90 30.71
CA ASP A 7 16.82 4.02 30.38
C ASP A 7 16.25 4.88 29.25
N ILE A 8 15.67 4.25 28.22
CA ILE A 8 14.99 4.96 27.13
C ILE A 8 13.80 5.74 27.65
N ARG A 9 13.02 5.15 28.57
CA ARG A 9 11.86 5.80 29.18
C ARG A 9 12.26 7.03 29.97
N GLN A 10 13.28 6.88 30.83
CA GLN A 10 13.83 7.98 31.65
C GLN A 10 14.39 9.10 30.78
N TRP A 11 15.11 8.77 29.72
CA TRP A 11 15.61 9.77 28.77
C TRP A 11 14.47 10.53 28.09
N ALA A 12 13.44 9.83 27.62
CA ALA A 12 12.29 10.46 26.98
C ALA A 12 11.54 11.39 27.94
N ASP A 13 11.41 11.02 29.22
CA ASP A 13 10.79 11.87 30.24
C ASP A 13 11.65 13.10 30.55
N LYS A 14 12.96 12.93 30.71
CA LYS A 14 13.91 14.04 30.91
C LYS A 14 13.86 15.05 29.75
N LEU A 15 13.85 14.55 28.51
CA LEU A 15 13.76 15.39 27.31
C LEU A 15 12.46 16.23 27.30
N ARG A 16 11.33 15.67 27.76
CA ARG A 16 10.06 16.39 27.86
C ARG A 16 10.11 17.47 28.94
N GLU A 17 10.77 17.20 30.07
CA GLU A 17 10.95 18.17 31.15
C GLU A 17 11.81 19.37 30.70
N GLU A 18 12.95 19.12 30.06
CA GLU A 18 13.85 20.16 29.54
C GLU A 18 13.15 21.09 28.53
N LYS A 19 12.24 20.56 27.72
CA LYS A 19 11.46 21.36 26.76
C LYS A 19 10.41 22.23 27.42
N ARG A 20 9.73 21.71 28.45
CA ARG A 20 8.75 22.51 29.23
C ARG A 20 9.41 23.71 29.88
N SER A 21 10.68 23.61 30.28
CA SER A 21 11.42 24.74 30.86
C SER A 21 11.87 25.78 29.83
N ASN A 22 12.22 25.38 28.59
CA ASN A 22 12.89 26.29 27.65
C ASN A 22 11.95 27.18 26.81
N GLN A 23 10.63 26.96 26.79
CA GLN A 23 9.61 27.74 26.02
C GLN A 23 9.87 27.97 24.51
N GLU A 24 11.00 27.53 23.96
CA GLU A 24 11.36 27.63 22.55
C GLU A 24 10.92 26.41 21.73
N TYR A 25 10.74 26.62 20.43
CA TYR A 25 10.49 25.54 19.46
C TYR A 25 11.73 24.64 19.33
N PHE A 26 11.69 23.46 19.94
CA PHE A 26 12.76 22.47 19.83
C PHE A 26 12.79 21.81 18.44
N HIS A 27 13.99 21.67 17.88
CA HIS A 27 14.26 20.90 16.66
C HIS A 27 15.44 19.95 16.85
N TRP A 28 15.48 18.87 16.07
CA TRP A 28 16.64 17.97 16.03
C TRP A 28 17.78 18.61 15.23
N ASP A 29 18.58 19.44 15.89
CA ASP A 29 19.80 20.01 15.29
C ASP A 29 20.98 19.05 15.34
N LYS A 30 22.14 19.52 14.89
CA LYS A 30 23.38 18.75 14.86
C LYS A 30 23.86 18.29 16.24
N GLU A 31 23.42 18.92 17.32
CA GLU A 31 23.81 18.57 18.68
C GLU A 31 22.96 17.40 19.20
N TYR A 32 21.63 17.51 19.07
CA TYR A 32 20.70 16.49 19.59
C TYR A 32 20.40 15.34 18.61
N LEU A 33 20.56 15.55 17.30
CA LEU A 33 20.23 14.56 16.28
C LEU A 33 21.01 13.25 16.44
N PRO A 34 22.35 13.23 16.67
CA PRO A 34 23.08 11.98 16.85
C PRO A 34 22.62 11.16 18.06
N GLU A 35 22.33 11.84 19.18
CA GLU A 35 21.84 11.20 20.40
C GLU A 35 20.46 10.58 20.16
N MET A 36 19.52 11.35 19.61
CA MET A 36 18.18 10.84 19.29
C MET A 36 18.23 9.67 18.30
N MET A 37 19.08 9.76 17.26
CA MET A 37 19.27 8.67 16.30
C MET A 37 19.79 7.41 16.98
N ALA A 38 20.77 7.53 17.88
CA ALA A 38 21.32 6.41 18.63
C ALA A 38 20.28 5.75 19.54
N ILE A 39 19.42 6.55 20.18
CA ILE A 39 18.36 6.05 21.05
C ILE A 39 17.28 5.36 20.22
N ILE A 40 16.86 5.92 19.09
CA ILE A 40 15.94 5.24 18.18
C ILE A 40 16.51 3.91 17.69
N VAL A 41 17.77 3.87 17.28
CA VAL A 41 18.46 2.64 16.88
C VAL A 41 18.38 1.61 18.00
N ARG A 42 18.72 2.03 19.23
CA ARG A 42 18.69 1.14 20.39
C ARG A 42 17.28 0.65 20.72
N THR A 43 16.27 1.51 20.61
CA THR A 43 14.87 1.12 20.80
C THR A 43 14.46 0.07 19.77
N VAL A 44 14.88 0.21 18.51
CA VAL A 44 14.60 -0.80 17.47
C VAL A 44 15.28 -2.13 17.79
N GLU A 45 16.54 -2.12 18.24
CA GLU A 45 17.23 -3.35 18.65
C GLU A 45 16.52 -4.06 19.81
N LEU A 46 16.05 -3.31 20.81
CA LEU A 46 15.34 -3.88 21.96
C LEU A 46 13.94 -4.36 21.62
N TYR A 47 13.27 -3.71 20.67
CA TYR A 47 11.90 -4.05 20.29
C TYR A 47 11.85 -5.21 19.28
N HIS A 48 12.61 -5.11 18.19
CA HIS A 48 12.57 -6.08 17.10
C HIS A 48 13.70 -7.13 17.15
N GLY A 49 14.71 -6.95 18.00
CA GLY A 49 15.85 -7.87 18.09
C GLY A 49 16.85 -7.75 16.95
N TYR A 50 16.75 -6.72 16.10
CA TYR A 50 17.70 -6.46 15.01
C TYR A 50 18.07 -4.98 14.90
N HIS A 51 19.27 -4.72 14.38
CA HIS A 51 19.73 -3.35 14.11
C HIS A 51 19.11 -2.80 12.81
N PRO A 52 18.60 -1.55 12.78
CA PRO A 52 18.10 -0.92 11.56
C PRO A 52 19.15 -0.90 10.45
N ARG A 53 18.73 -1.04 9.19
CA ARG A 53 19.67 -0.97 8.07
C ARG A 53 20.19 0.46 7.91
N ASN A 54 21.45 0.62 7.51
CA ASN A 54 22.03 1.95 7.20
C ASN A 54 21.16 2.75 6.22
N PHE A 55 20.53 2.07 5.25
CA PHE A 55 19.55 2.66 4.35
C PHE A 55 18.39 3.35 5.09
N GLN A 56 17.84 2.69 6.12
CA GLN A 56 16.72 3.20 6.91
C GLN A 56 17.16 4.38 7.78
N LEU A 57 18.39 4.34 8.31
CA LEU A 57 18.97 5.44 9.09
C LEU A 57 19.27 6.67 8.23
N ILE A 58 19.76 6.48 7.00
CA ILE A 58 19.93 7.57 6.04
C ILE A 58 18.58 8.21 5.71
N ALA A 59 17.55 7.39 5.45
CA ALA A 59 16.20 7.89 5.21
C ALA A 59 15.68 8.73 6.38
N LEU A 60 15.83 8.23 7.61
CA LEU A 60 15.44 8.94 8.82
C LEU A 60 16.18 10.27 8.97
N GLY A 61 17.50 10.28 8.76
CA GLY A 61 18.32 11.49 8.78
C GLY A 61 17.85 12.54 7.76
N ILE A 62 17.56 12.12 6.52
CA ILE A 62 17.01 13.02 5.49
C ILE A 62 15.65 13.58 5.92
N PHE A 63 14.78 12.79 6.53
CA PHE A 63 13.49 13.30 7.00
C PHE A 63 13.60 14.28 8.17
N LEU A 64 14.61 14.11 9.04
CA LEU A 64 14.78 14.91 10.25
C LEU A 64 15.64 16.15 10.07
N GLU A 65 16.45 16.22 9.02
CA GLU A 65 17.23 17.40 8.70
C GLU A 65 16.30 18.63 8.59
N PRO A 66 16.65 19.77 9.22
CA PRO A 66 15.84 20.98 9.13
C PRO A 66 15.51 21.32 7.67
N TYR A 67 14.25 21.69 7.44
CA TYR A 67 13.80 22.16 6.14
C TYR A 67 14.20 23.64 5.99
N GLY A 68 14.50 24.06 4.76
CA GLY A 68 14.77 25.46 4.48
C GLY A 68 13.47 26.25 4.44
N ARG A 69 12.87 26.34 3.25
CA ARG A 69 11.55 26.96 3.06
C ARG A 69 10.42 25.92 2.99
N GLU A 70 10.75 24.65 2.99
CA GLU A 70 9.83 23.54 2.76
C GLU A 70 9.09 23.14 4.05
N LYS A 71 7.88 22.60 3.89
CA LYS A 71 7.06 22.01 4.96
C LYS A 71 7.45 20.57 5.28
N GLY A 72 8.24 19.92 4.43
CA GLY A 72 8.69 18.55 4.65
C GLY A 72 9.23 17.89 3.39
N ARG A 73 9.33 16.56 3.41
CA ARG A 73 9.92 15.77 2.32
C ARG A 73 9.07 14.57 1.91
N LEU A 74 9.15 14.21 0.64
CA LEU A 74 8.58 12.97 0.10
C LEU A 74 9.71 12.06 -0.38
N GLY A 75 9.84 10.90 0.25
CA GLY A 75 10.86 9.91 -0.05
C GLY A 75 10.35 8.82 -0.98
N ASN A 76 11.06 8.61 -2.10
CA ASN A 76 10.88 7.44 -2.95
C ASN A 76 11.73 6.27 -2.44
N ILE A 77 11.08 5.34 -1.73
CA ILE A 77 11.65 4.17 -1.05
C ILE A 77 10.96 2.90 -1.53
N SER A 78 11.72 2.04 -2.21
CA SER A 78 11.25 0.80 -2.82
C SER A 78 10.55 -0.16 -1.84
N THR A 79 9.68 -1.03 -2.36
CA THR A 79 9.03 -2.13 -1.58
C THR A 79 10.09 -3.10 -1.04
N GLY A 80 9.88 -3.62 0.17
CA GLY A 80 10.88 -4.43 0.90
C GLY A 80 11.94 -3.64 1.68
N GLU A 81 12.00 -2.31 1.56
CA GLU A 81 13.01 -1.50 2.28
C GLU A 81 12.62 -1.15 3.72
N GLY A 82 11.46 -1.64 4.19
CA GLY A 82 11.00 -1.42 5.56
C GLY A 82 10.45 -0.01 5.79
N LYS A 83 9.57 0.45 4.89
CA LYS A 83 8.92 1.76 4.98
C LYS A 83 8.20 1.97 6.31
N SER A 84 7.49 0.95 6.81
CA SER A 84 6.77 1.00 8.09
C SER A 84 7.70 1.36 9.25
N LEU A 85 8.88 0.74 9.31
CA LEU A 85 9.87 1.03 10.35
C LEU A 85 10.41 2.46 10.23
N ILE A 86 10.71 2.93 9.02
CA ILE A 86 11.17 4.31 8.79
C ILE A 86 10.10 5.31 9.25
N THR A 87 8.83 5.07 8.92
CA THR A 87 7.71 5.90 9.38
C THR A 87 7.57 5.88 10.90
N ALA A 88 7.67 4.71 11.54
CA ALA A 88 7.58 4.58 12.99
C ALA A 88 8.72 5.34 13.70
N MET A 89 9.96 5.20 13.22
CA MET A 89 11.10 5.94 13.74
C MET A 89 10.93 7.46 13.58
N LEU A 90 10.50 7.91 12.39
CA LEU A 90 10.25 9.34 12.13
C LEU A 90 9.13 9.88 13.03
N ALA A 91 8.04 9.14 13.18
CA ALA A 91 6.92 9.54 14.02
C ALA A 91 7.33 9.63 15.49
N ALA A 92 8.10 8.66 16.00
CA ALA A 92 8.62 8.70 17.37
C ALA A 92 9.52 9.92 17.59
N ALA A 93 10.46 10.17 16.67
CA ALA A 93 11.32 11.35 16.73
C ALA A 93 10.51 12.67 16.76
N GLN A 94 9.48 12.80 15.93
CA GLN A 94 8.66 14.01 15.89
C GLN A 94 7.75 14.13 17.13
N ALA A 95 7.22 13.03 17.63
CA ALA A 95 6.35 13.04 18.81
C ALA A 95 7.12 13.33 20.11
N LEU A 96 8.40 12.94 20.19
CA LEU A 96 9.30 13.29 21.29
C LEU A 96 9.57 14.80 21.42
N ILE A 97 9.31 15.59 20.37
CA ILE A 97 9.44 17.05 20.36
C ILE A 97 8.08 17.75 20.50
N ASP A 98 7.13 17.11 21.21
CA ASP A 98 5.78 17.60 21.52
C ASP A 98 4.94 17.94 20.28
N LYS A 99 5.17 17.25 19.16
CA LYS A 99 4.28 17.29 18.01
C LYS A 99 3.26 16.16 18.09
N ASN A 100 2.00 16.48 17.82
CA ASN A 100 1.03 15.45 17.47
C ASN A 100 1.32 14.99 16.04
N VAL A 101 1.47 13.68 15.86
CA VAL A 101 1.83 13.08 14.57
C VAL A 101 0.70 12.20 14.08
N ASP A 102 0.16 12.55 12.91
CA ASP A 102 -0.80 11.71 12.20
C ASP A 102 -0.07 10.85 11.16
N ILE A 103 -0.24 9.52 11.26
CA ILE A 103 0.28 8.57 10.27
C ILE A 103 -0.88 8.14 9.37
N VAL A 104 -0.84 8.53 8.10
CA VAL A 104 -1.87 8.15 7.12
C VAL A 104 -1.41 6.94 6.31
N THR A 105 -2.23 5.88 6.29
CA THR A 105 -2.00 4.66 5.51
C THR A 105 -3.02 4.52 4.38
N SER A 106 -2.76 3.64 3.42
CA SER A 106 -3.68 3.41 2.29
C SER A 106 -4.92 2.57 2.63
N SER A 107 -4.93 1.91 3.80
CA SER A 107 -6.06 1.07 4.23
C SER A 107 -6.15 0.97 5.74
N GLN A 108 -7.36 0.70 6.23
CA GLN A 108 -7.66 0.51 7.66
C GLN A 108 -6.88 -0.66 8.25
N VAL A 109 -6.71 -1.77 7.51
CA VAL A 109 -5.91 -2.93 7.93
C VAL A 109 -4.48 -2.53 8.29
N LEU A 110 -3.85 -1.69 7.46
CA LEU A 110 -2.49 -1.21 7.73
C LEU A 110 -2.45 -0.26 8.93
N ALA A 111 -3.47 0.58 9.11
CA ALA A 111 -3.55 1.48 10.27
C ALA A 111 -3.70 0.70 11.57
N ILE A 112 -4.62 -0.27 11.61
CA ILE A 112 -4.87 -1.13 12.78
C ILE A 112 -3.63 -1.97 13.09
N ARG A 113 -3.07 -2.66 12.07
CA ARG A 113 -1.86 -3.47 12.23
C ARG A 113 -0.70 -2.66 12.80
N ASN A 114 -0.39 -1.50 12.22
CA ASN A 114 0.76 -0.71 12.69
C ASN A 114 0.54 -0.15 14.11
N ALA A 115 -0.72 0.05 14.54
CA ALA A 115 -1.07 0.53 15.87
C ALA A 115 -1.36 -0.59 16.89
N SER A 116 -1.26 -1.86 16.49
CA SER A 116 -1.50 -3.00 17.37
C SER A 116 -0.31 -3.28 18.30
N ASP A 117 -0.57 -4.11 19.30
CA ASP A 117 0.40 -4.72 20.20
C ASP A 117 1.01 -6.02 19.65
N ASP A 118 0.79 -6.32 18.37
CA ASP A 118 1.44 -7.45 17.71
C ASP A 118 2.96 -7.23 17.69
N PRO A 119 3.78 -8.13 18.27
CA PRO A 119 5.22 -7.94 18.36
C PRO A 119 5.95 -8.10 17.01
N GLU A 120 5.32 -8.75 16.02
CA GLU A 120 5.91 -8.96 14.69
C GLU A 120 5.58 -7.80 13.74
N GLU A 121 4.35 -7.31 13.77
CA GLU A 121 3.84 -6.33 12.78
C GLU A 121 3.44 -4.97 13.35
N GLY A 122 3.18 -4.90 14.67
CA GLY A 122 2.76 -3.70 15.37
C GLY A 122 3.91 -2.80 15.79
N TYR A 123 3.56 -1.59 16.27
CA TYR A 123 4.51 -0.64 16.83
C TYR A 123 4.08 -0.08 18.19
N LYS A 124 2.99 -0.59 18.78
CA LYS A 124 2.45 -0.02 20.03
C LYS A 124 3.45 -0.06 21.18
N GLU A 125 4.12 -1.19 21.38
CA GLU A 125 5.15 -1.29 22.41
C GLU A 125 6.39 -0.45 22.06
N PHE A 126 6.78 -0.37 20.77
CA PHE A 126 7.85 0.53 20.32
C PHE A 126 7.62 1.99 20.75
N PHE A 127 6.42 2.53 20.56
CA PHE A 127 6.07 3.87 21.02
C PHE A 127 6.00 3.96 22.56
N HIS A 128 5.51 2.93 23.23
CA HIS A 128 5.44 2.89 24.70
C HIS A 128 6.82 2.91 25.38
N LEU A 129 7.88 2.41 24.74
CA LEU A 129 9.25 2.52 25.26
C LEU A 129 9.66 4.00 25.45
N PHE A 130 9.18 4.89 24.59
CA PHE A 130 9.35 6.34 24.71
C PHE A 130 8.27 7.02 25.57
N GLY A 131 7.31 6.27 26.11
CA GLY A 131 6.12 6.80 26.75
C GLY A 131 5.17 7.56 25.83
N LEU A 132 5.18 7.24 24.55
CA LEU A 132 4.30 7.82 23.56
C LEU A 132 3.06 6.93 23.44
N LYS A 133 1.89 7.53 23.25
CA LYS A 133 0.65 6.81 22.97
C LYS A 133 0.42 6.77 21.47
N ILE A 134 0.03 5.60 20.96
CA ILE A 134 -0.41 5.42 19.58
C ILE A 134 -1.84 4.88 19.59
N ASN A 135 -2.67 5.45 18.72
CA ASN A 135 -4.03 5.01 18.46
C ASN A 135 -4.26 5.01 16.93
N ASN A 136 -5.33 4.37 16.50
CA ASN A 136 -5.82 4.46 15.12
C ASN A 136 -7.24 5.03 15.14
N ASN A 137 -7.64 5.66 14.03
CA ASN A 137 -8.97 6.25 13.85
C ASN A 137 -9.94 5.28 13.16
N CYS A 138 -9.75 3.97 13.34
CA CYS A 138 -10.65 2.95 12.83
C CYS A 138 -11.55 2.49 13.99
N ASP A 139 -12.83 2.84 13.93
CA ASP A 139 -13.82 2.38 14.92
C ASP A 139 -14.13 0.87 14.76
N ASP A 140 -14.86 0.25 15.68
CA ASP A 140 -15.37 -1.14 15.51
C ASP A 140 -16.19 -1.29 14.20
N ALA A 141 -16.83 -0.21 13.75
CA ALA A 141 -17.52 -0.13 12.45
C ALA A 141 -16.55 -0.14 11.24
N CYS A 142 -15.28 0.19 11.45
CA CYS A 142 -14.20 0.12 10.46
C CYS A 142 -13.47 -1.24 10.50
N GLU A 143 -13.32 -1.88 11.66
CA GLU A 143 -12.84 -3.26 11.77
C GLU A 143 -13.82 -4.24 11.12
N ASN A 144 -15.10 -3.91 11.18
CA ASN A 144 -16.16 -4.62 10.52
C ASN A 144 -17.10 -3.68 9.77
N PRO A 145 -16.77 -3.32 8.52
CA PRO A 145 -17.72 -2.60 7.68
C PRO A 145 -19.04 -3.39 7.53
N ARG A 146 -19.03 -4.73 7.73
CA ARG A 146 -20.17 -5.65 7.48
C ARG A 146 -20.26 -6.99 8.23
N THR A 147 -19.60 -7.28 9.36
CA THR A 147 -19.85 -8.61 10.03
C THR A 147 -21.22 -8.77 10.69
N GLY A 148 -22.06 -7.74 10.64
CA GLY A 148 -23.50 -7.96 10.81
C GLY A 148 -24.13 -8.80 9.68
N ASP A 149 -23.51 -8.94 8.50
CA ASP A 149 -24.16 -9.52 7.31
C ASP A 149 -23.23 -10.13 6.24
N VAL A 150 -21.95 -10.45 6.52
CA VAL A 150 -21.02 -10.98 5.49
C VAL A 150 -21.42 -12.37 4.97
N GLU A 151 -22.22 -13.14 5.71
CA GLU A 151 -22.75 -14.42 5.20
C GLU A 151 -24.17 -14.32 4.62
N SER A 152 -24.90 -13.22 4.82
CA SER A 152 -26.33 -13.15 4.48
C SER A 152 -26.72 -12.17 3.36
N ASN A 153 -25.97 -11.12 3.01
CA ASN A 153 -26.48 -10.10 2.06
C ASN A 153 -25.49 -9.63 0.98
N LYS A 154 -24.95 -10.56 0.16
CA LYS A 154 -24.22 -10.21 -1.07
C LYS A 154 -25.10 -9.83 -2.26
N HIS A 155 -26.43 -9.94 -2.14
CA HIS A 155 -27.35 -9.61 -3.22
C HIS A 155 -28.01 -8.25 -3.00
N GLY A 156 -27.55 -7.22 -3.71
CA GLY A 156 -28.29 -5.96 -3.87
C GLY A 156 -27.60 -4.67 -3.42
N GLU A 157 -26.42 -4.71 -2.80
CA GLU A 157 -25.69 -3.48 -2.45
C GLU A 157 -24.77 -2.99 -3.57
N ILE A 158 -24.86 -1.69 -3.87
CA ILE A 158 -24.03 -1.05 -4.90
C ILE A 158 -22.77 -0.49 -4.26
N LEU A 159 -21.63 -0.97 -4.74
CA LEU A 159 -20.31 -0.51 -4.35
C LEU A 159 -19.69 0.29 -5.49
N ILE A 160 -19.15 1.47 -5.17
CA ILE A 160 -18.40 2.28 -6.13
C ILE A 160 -16.95 1.80 -6.16
N MET A 161 -16.43 1.59 -7.36
CA MET A 161 -15.04 1.19 -7.59
C MET A 161 -14.30 2.36 -8.23
N ASP A 162 -13.16 2.74 -7.65
CA ASP A 162 -12.25 3.67 -8.29
C ASP A 162 -11.67 3.06 -9.58
N LYS A 163 -11.73 3.78 -10.69
CA LYS A 163 -11.37 3.24 -12.01
C LYS A 163 -9.88 2.93 -12.15
N ASP A 164 -9.02 3.76 -11.58
CA ASP A 164 -7.58 3.68 -11.80
C ASP A 164 -6.92 2.73 -10.81
N THR A 165 -7.41 2.73 -9.57
CA THR A 165 -6.87 1.89 -8.51
C THR A 165 -7.60 0.56 -8.41
N GLY A 166 -8.92 0.53 -8.63
CA GLY A 166 -9.80 -0.61 -8.36
C GLY A 166 -10.34 -0.67 -6.92
N VAL A 167 -10.16 0.41 -6.13
CA VAL A 167 -10.46 0.41 -4.68
C VAL A 167 -11.97 0.53 -4.50
N GLU A 168 -12.55 -0.36 -3.69
CA GLU A 168 -13.94 -0.25 -3.23
C GLU A 168 -14.07 0.99 -2.33
N GLN A 169 -14.87 1.95 -2.76
CA GLN A 169 -15.18 3.14 -1.97
C GLN A 169 -16.43 2.89 -1.12
N LEU A 170 -16.27 2.09 -0.06
CA LEU A 170 -17.37 1.58 0.78
C LEU A 170 -18.30 2.67 1.34
N ASN A 171 -17.75 3.86 1.60
CA ASN A 171 -18.47 5.00 2.19
C ASN A 171 -18.91 6.04 1.14
N THR A 172 -18.71 5.76 -0.15
CA THR A 172 -19.06 6.70 -1.22
C THR A 172 -20.37 6.31 -1.89
N ARG A 173 -21.21 7.31 -2.15
CA ARG A 173 -22.47 7.19 -2.92
C ARG A 173 -22.49 8.22 -4.04
N TRP A 174 -23.13 7.88 -5.16
CA TRP A 174 -23.41 8.82 -6.24
C TRP A 174 -24.56 9.75 -5.86
N SER A 175 -24.44 11.03 -6.20
CA SER A 175 -25.45 12.06 -5.93
C SER A 175 -26.57 12.07 -6.99
N ASN A 176 -27.51 13.01 -6.86
CA ASN A 176 -28.60 13.26 -7.80
C ASN A 176 -29.46 12.02 -8.05
N ARG A 177 -29.72 11.24 -6.99
CA ARG A 177 -30.51 10.00 -7.04
C ARG A 177 -29.95 8.89 -7.94
N LEU A 178 -28.74 9.05 -8.49
CA LEU A 178 -28.13 8.04 -9.35
C LEU A 178 -27.87 6.74 -8.59
N HIS A 179 -27.43 6.83 -7.34
CA HIS A 179 -27.20 5.66 -6.51
C HIS A 179 -28.51 4.91 -6.23
N GLN A 180 -29.58 5.63 -5.85
CA GLN A 180 -30.91 5.08 -5.63
C GLN A 180 -31.51 4.46 -6.90
N PHE A 181 -31.35 5.11 -8.06
CA PHE A 181 -31.79 4.57 -9.34
C PHE A 181 -31.13 3.22 -9.63
N LEU A 182 -29.82 3.12 -9.41
CA LEU A 182 -29.12 1.87 -9.60
C LEU A 182 -29.54 0.83 -8.56
N GLN A 183 -29.80 1.23 -7.30
CA GLN A 183 -30.31 0.32 -6.26
C GLN A 183 -31.63 -0.31 -6.74
N LEU A 184 -32.55 0.51 -7.25
CA LEU A 184 -33.80 0.03 -7.85
C LEU A 184 -33.57 -0.89 -9.05
N LYS A 185 -32.68 -0.50 -9.98
CA LYS A 185 -32.35 -1.31 -11.18
C LYS A 185 -31.83 -2.70 -10.82
N HIS A 186 -31.03 -2.80 -9.76
CA HIS A 186 -30.42 -4.05 -9.32
C HIS A 186 -31.21 -4.74 -8.18
N CYS A 187 -32.47 -4.34 -7.97
CA CYS A 187 -33.36 -4.89 -6.94
C CYS A 187 -32.74 -4.87 -5.52
N GLY A 188 -31.95 -3.83 -5.24
CA GLY A 188 -31.30 -3.59 -3.96
C GLY A 188 -32.16 -2.82 -2.97
N LYS A 189 -31.75 -2.82 -1.70
CA LYS A 189 -32.38 -2.01 -0.65
C LYS A 189 -32.17 -0.53 -0.95
N LEU A 190 -33.26 0.22 -1.02
CA LEU A 190 -33.23 1.68 -1.20
C LEU A 190 -32.72 2.33 0.08
N ASN A 191 -31.70 3.17 -0.04
CA ASN A 191 -31.20 3.99 1.07
C ASN A 191 -31.62 5.45 0.88
N ASP A 192 -31.89 6.15 1.98
CA ASP A 192 -32.17 7.58 1.95
C ASP A 192 -31.00 8.39 1.37
N GLU A 193 -31.33 9.50 0.72
CA GLU A 193 -30.34 10.42 0.18
C GLU A 193 -29.62 11.14 1.33
N GLY A 194 -28.35 10.82 1.52
CA GLY A 194 -27.50 11.52 2.47
C GLY A 194 -27.09 12.89 1.91
N LEU A 195 -27.45 13.97 2.61
CA LEU A 195 -26.98 15.31 2.29
C LEU A 195 -25.50 15.45 2.70
N LYS A 196 -24.61 15.69 1.74
CA LYS A 196 -23.21 16.03 2.02
C LYS A 196 -23.14 17.51 2.40
N ALA A 197 -23.12 17.80 3.71
CA ALA A 197 -23.03 19.17 4.21
C ALA A 197 -21.63 19.80 4.00
N ILE A 198 -20.57 18.99 4.02
CA ILE A 198 -19.17 19.44 3.92
C ILE A 198 -18.41 18.50 2.99
N PHE A 199 -17.58 19.06 2.11
CA PHE A 199 -16.65 18.32 1.26
C PHE A 199 -15.29 19.00 1.26
N MET A 200 -14.24 18.23 1.45
CA MET A 200 -12.84 18.66 1.32
C MET A 200 -12.10 17.63 0.48
N SER A 201 -11.29 18.11 -0.47
CA SER A 201 -10.42 17.22 -1.24
C SER A 201 -9.21 16.80 -0.40
N ASN A 202 -8.65 15.62 -0.68
CA ASN A 202 -7.42 15.16 -0.02
C ASN A 202 -6.27 16.16 -0.20
N MET A 203 -6.19 16.81 -1.37
CA MET A 203 -5.20 17.84 -1.65
C MET A 203 -5.32 19.02 -0.67
N ASN A 204 -6.53 19.53 -0.44
CA ASN A 204 -6.73 20.62 0.50
C ASN A 204 -6.58 20.17 1.96
N PHE A 205 -6.99 18.94 2.28
CA PHE A 205 -6.83 18.36 3.61
C PHE A 205 -5.35 18.31 4.04
N PHE A 206 -4.47 17.80 3.17
CA PHE A 206 -3.03 17.72 3.50
C PHE A 206 -2.35 19.10 3.54
N LYS A 207 -2.88 20.12 2.85
CA LYS A 207 -2.38 21.50 2.96
C LYS A 207 -2.60 22.12 4.35
N LEU A 208 -3.50 21.57 5.17
CA LEU A 208 -3.72 22.04 6.54
C LEU A 208 -2.57 21.66 7.49
N TYR A 209 -1.73 20.70 7.12
CA TYR A 209 -0.62 20.27 7.96
C TYR A 209 0.55 21.26 7.87
N LYS A 210 1.07 21.65 9.04
CA LYS A 210 2.27 22.51 9.12
C LYS A 210 3.51 21.80 8.56
N ASN A 211 3.64 20.50 8.87
CA ASN A 211 4.72 19.67 8.37
C ASN A 211 4.13 18.46 7.64
N LEU A 212 4.64 18.16 6.44
CA LEU A 212 4.16 17.05 5.62
C LEU A 212 5.33 16.19 5.15
N ASN A 213 5.42 14.97 5.69
CA ASN A 213 6.38 13.97 5.24
C ASN A 213 5.65 12.76 4.66
N GLY A 214 6.23 12.14 3.63
CA GLY A 214 5.61 10.99 2.97
C GLY A 214 6.64 10.00 2.42
N ILE A 215 6.27 8.72 2.40
CA ILE A 215 7.10 7.65 1.87
C ILE A 215 6.29 6.84 0.87
N THR A 216 6.80 6.69 -0.35
CA THR A 216 6.18 5.88 -1.40
C THR A 216 7.22 5.05 -2.14
N GLY A 217 6.84 3.92 -2.71
CA GLY A 217 7.72 3.16 -3.62
C GLY A 217 7.81 3.72 -5.03
N THR A 218 6.90 4.66 -5.36
CA THR A 218 6.82 5.28 -6.67
C THR A 218 6.23 6.68 -6.49
N ILE A 219 7.09 7.70 -6.50
CA ILE A 219 6.63 9.11 -6.42
C ILE A 219 6.26 9.68 -7.80
N GLY A 220 6.69 9.02 -8.88
CA GLY A 220 6.52 9.48 -10.25
C GLY A 220 7.81 10.04 -10.86
N GLY A 221 7.68 10.54 -12.08
CA GLY A 221 8.74 11.20 -12.82
C GLY A 221 8.99 12.62 -12.31
N GLN A 222 9.70 13.43 -13.11
CA GLN A 222 10.04 14.80 -12.71
C GLN A 222 8.82 15.72 -12.65
N GLU A 223 7.85 15.54 -13.54
CA GLU A 223 6.67 16.40 -13.61
C GLU A 223 5.75 16.19 -12.42
N GLU A 224 5.53 14.93 -12.00
CA GLU A 224 4.76 14.62 -10.80
C GLU A 224 5.44 15.16 -9.54
N ARG A 225 6.77 15.03 -9.44
CA ARG A 225 7.54 15.58 -8.31
C ARG A 225 7.47 17.11 -8.25
N LYS A 226 7.56 17.79 -9.39
CA LYS A 226 7.41 19.26 -9.47
C LYS A 226 6.03 19.70 -8.99
N LEU A 227 4.98 19.00 -9.43
CA LEU A 227 3.61 19.29 -9.01
C LEU A 227 3.45 19.11 -7.50
N LEU A 228 3.93 18.00 -6.94
CA LEU A 228 3.87 17.75 -5.49
C LEU A 228 4.64 18.82 -4.70
N SER A 229 5.82 19.20 -5.18
CA SER A 229 6.65 20.22 -4.55
C SER A 229 5.98 21.59 -4.55
N LEU A 230 5.36 21.98 -5.67
CA LEU A 230 4.63 23.24 -5.80
C LEU A 230 3.38 23.28 -4.91
N GLU A 231 2.59 22.20 -4.91
CA GLU A 231 1.30 22.18 -4.22
C GLU A 231 1.44 22.03 -2.71
N TYR A 232 2.38 21.22 -2.24
CA TYR A 232 2.54 20.93 -0.81
C TYR A 232 3.74 21.61 -0.16
N GLU A 233 4.54 22.37 -0.92
CA GLU A 233 5.79 23.01 -0.45
C GLU A 233 6.75 21.97 0.16
N VAL A 234 6.90 20.83 -0.49
CA VAL A 234 7.76 19.71 -0.04
C VAL A 234 8.90 19.46 -1.00
N ASP A 235 10.01 18.94 -0.48
CA ASP A 235 11.12 18.44 -1.31
C ASP A 235 10.95 16.93 -1.59
N CYS A 236 11.49 16.45 -2.71
CA CYS A 236 11.37 15.06 -3.15
C CYS A 236 12.75 14.43 -3.28
N PHE A 237 12.99 13.32 -2.57
CA PHE A 237 14.24 12.58 -2.68
C PHE A 237 14.00 11.12 -3.06
N GLU A 238 15.05 10.47 -3.57
CA GLU A 238 15.02 9.06 -3.95
C GLU A 238 16.21 8.35 -3.35
N LEU A 239 15.96 7.21 -2.72
CA LEU A 239 17.02 6.39 -2.13
C LEU A 239 17.26 5.12 -2.96
N PRO A 240 18.52 4.80 -3.27
CA PRO A 240 18.86 3.58 -4.00
C PRO A 240 18.65 2.35 -3.13
N ARG A 241 18.15 1.25 -3.70
CA ARG A 241 17.89 0.01 -2.96
C ARG A 241 19.13 -0.49 -2.20
N PHE A 242 18.90 -1.05 -1.01
CA PHE A 242 19.98 -1.61 -0.19
C PHE A 242 20.70 -2.75 -0.91
N ARG A 243 19.96 -3.59 -1.64
CA ARG A 243 20.51 -4.63 -2.52
C ARG A 243 20.24 -4.30 -3.97
N LYS A 244 21.21 -4.63 -4.84
CA LYS A 244 21.06 -4.48 -6.28
C LYS A 244 19.83 -5.26 -6.74
N TYR A 245 18.99 -4.57 -7.50
CA TYR A 245 17.79 -5.14 -8.09
C TYR A 245 18.16 -6.25 -9.08
N ARG A 246 17.78 -7.50 -8.77
CA ARG A 246 17.99 -8.67 -9.64
C ARG A 246 16.66 -9.19 -10.17
N PHE A 247 15.84 -8.29 -10.72
CA PHE A 247 14.63 -8.70 -11.41
C PHE A 247 14.93 -8.79 -12.91
N GLN A 248 14.62 -9.95 -13.50
CA GLN A 248 14.65 -10.10 -14.94
C GLN A 248 13.28 -9.74 -15.47
N TYR A 249 13.19 -8.55 -16.07
CA TYR A 249 11.99 -8.19 -16.82
C TYR A 249 11.99 -8.93 -18.14
N GLU A 250 11.12 -9.92 -18.26
CA GLU A 250 10.81 -10.49 -19.57
C GLU A 250 9.99 -9.47 -20.34
N LYS A 251 10.64 -8.75 -21.27
CA LYS A 251 9.93 -7.87 -22.20
C LYS A 251 8.87 -8.69 -22.91
N LYS A 252 7.63 -8.19 -22.92
CA LYS A 252 6.60 -8.68 -23.84
C LYS A 252 7.23 -8.75 -25.23
N LYS A 253 7.38 -9.95 -25.78
CA LYS A 253 7.41 -10.14 -27.24
C LYS A 253 6.02 -9.75 -27.74
N CYS A 254 5.76 -8.45 -27.87
CA CYS A 254 4.75 -7.98 -28.80
C CYS A 254 5.34 -8.21 -30.19
N GLU A 255 5.01 -9.36 -30.78
CA GLU A 255 5.17 -9.57 -32.21
C GLU A 255 4.45 -8.43 -32.95
N LYS A 256 5.28 -7.58 -33.56
CA LYS A 256 5.03 -6.78 -34.77
C LYS A 256 3.56 -6.55 -35.13
N ASP A 257 2.97 -5.46 -34.64
CA ASP A 257 1.75 -4.87 -35.22
C ASP A 257 1.72 -3.33 -35.16
N ILE A 258 2.90 -2.69 -35.18
CA ILE A 258 3.02 -1.23 -35.19
C ILE A 258 3.01 -0.65 -36.62
N ASN A 259 3.19 -1.47 -37.66
CA ASN A 259 3.27 -0.99 -39.05
C ASN A 259 1.99 -1.13 -39.88
N ARG A 260 0.86 -1.57 -39.31
CA ARG A 260 -0.42 -1.71 -40.03
C ARG A 260 -1.44 -0.61 -39.78
N LYS A 261 -1.22 0.30 -38.83
CA LYS A 261 -2.15 1.38 -38.44
C LYS A 261 -1.86 2.75 -39.08
N ARG A 262 -1.53 2.81 -40.38
CA ARG A 262 -1.34 4.09 -41.09
C ARG A 262 -2.04 4.21 -42.44
N LYS A 263 -2.98 3.33 -42.78
CA LYS A 263 -3.74 3.47 -44.04
C LYS A 263 -5.27 3.35 -43.96
N ASP A 264 -5.85 3.01 -42.81
CA ASP A 264 -7.30 2.85 -42.68
C ASP A 264 -7.87 3.79 -41.61
N ILE A 265 -7.46 5.06 -41.65
CA ILE A 265 -8.18 6.17 -40.98
C ILE A 265 -8.70 7.02 -42.11
N ASP A 266 -9.75 6.55 -42.76
CA ASP A 266 -10.79 7.36 -43.39
C ASP A 266 -11.88 6.36 -43.81
N GLN A 267 -13.09 6.66 -43.37
CA GLN A 267 -14.32 5.87 -43.50
C GLN A 267 -14.62 4.86 -42.38
N ILE A 268 -15.76 5.10 -41.73
CA ILE A 268 -16.54 4.25 -40.81
C ILE A 268 -16.38 4.62 -39.33
N ASP A 269 -16.93 5.80 -39.01
CA ASP A 269 -17.66 6.00 -37.76
C ASP A 269 -19.12 5.59 -37.96
N GLN A 270 -19.63 4.66 -37.14
CA GLN A 270 -20.72 4.91 -36.18
C GLN A 270 -21.22 3.59 -35.56
N ASN A 271 -20.99 3.47 -34.25
CA ASN A 271 -21.73 2.64 -33.28
C ASN A 271 -21.43 1.13 -33.08
N ILE A 272 -20.41 0.52 -33.69
CA ILE A 272 -20.05 -0.89 -33.40
C ILE A 272 -18.67 -1.08 -32.73
N ASN A 273 -17.79 -0.06 -32.76
CA ASN A 273 -16.37 -0.27 -32.44
C ASN A 273 -15.99 -0.32 -30.95
N SER A 274 -16.81 0.17 -30.00
CA SER A 274 -16.40 0.17 -28.59
C SER A 274 -16.47 -1.21 -27.92
N LEU A 275 -17.37 -2.09 -28.38
CA LEU A 275 -17.52 -3.45 -27.85
C LEU A 275 -16.55 -4.44 -28.50
N GLU A 276 -16.30 -4.31 -29.81
CA GLU A 276 -15.38 -5.22 -30.50
C GLU A 276 -13.91 -5.01 -30.13
N GLU A 277 -13.49 -3.78 -29.84
CA GLU A 277 -12.15 -3.50 -29.34
C GLU A 277 -11.95 -4.05 -27.93
N THR A 278 -12.97 -3.95 -27.08
CA THR A 278 -12.95 -4.49 -25.72
C THR A 278 -12.95 -6.03 -25.74
N ILE A 279 -13.75 -6.64 -26.62
CA ILE A 279 -13.79 -8.10 -26.83
C ILE A 279 -12.45 -8.59 -27.39
N ARG A 280 -11.89 -7.94 -28.41
CA ARG A 280 -10.57 -8.29 -28.96
C ARG A 280 -9.47 -8.10 -27.92
N PHE A 281 -9.50 -7.03 -27.13
CA PHE A 281 -8.56 -6.81 -26.05
C PHE A 281 -8.63 -7.95 -25.02
N HIS A 282 -9.84 -8.31 -24.56
CA HIS A 282 -10.02 -9.43 -23.63
C HIS A 282 -9.61 -10.77 -24.23
N GLN A 283 -9.94 -11.06 -25.49
CA GLN A 283 -9.50 -12.27 -26.19
C GLN A 283 -7.97 -12.32 -26.32
N THR A 284 -7.32 -11.18 -26.55
CA THR A 284 -5.87 -11.08 -26.64
C THR A 284 -5.20 -11.30 -25.28
N GLN A 285 -5.76 -10.74 -24.19
CA GLN A 285 -5.28 -11.03 -22.84
C GLN A 285 -5.52 -12.49 -22.45
N GLN A 286 -6.64 -13.07 -22.88
CA GLN A 286 -7.01 -14.45 -22.62
C GLN A 286 -6.06 -15.43 -23.33
N ALA A 287 -5.75 -15.20 -24.61
CA ALA A 287 -4.78 -15.99 -25.36
C ALA A 287 -3.35 -15.87 -24.78
N LYS A 288 -2.98 -14.69 -24.26
CA LYS A 288 -1.70 -14.50 -23.57
C LYS A 288 -1.63 -15.28 -22.26
N LEU A 289 -2.72 -15.27 -21.48
CA LEU A 289 -2.82 -16.06 -20.27
C LEU A 289 -2.74 -17.57 -20.59
N GLU A 290 -3.46 -18.03 -21.61
CA GLU A 290 -3.42 -19.43 -22.07
C GLU A 290 -2.03 -19.84 -22.55
N LYS A 291 -1.33 -18.97 -23.28
CA LYS A 291 0.06 -19.21 -23.70
C LYS A 291 1.03 -19.23 -22.51
N ASN A 292 0.84 -18.36 -21.52
CA ASN A 292 1.64 -18.40 -20.30
C ASN A 292 1.38 -19.69 -19.50
N ILE A 293 0.12 -20.11 -19.37
CA ILE A 293 -0.25 -21.38 -18.74
C ILE A 293 0.36 -22.57 -19.50
N GLN A 294 0.32 -22.57 -20.83
CA GLN A 294 0.94 -23.61 -21.67
C GLN A 294 2.47 -23.61 -21.56
N ASN A 295 3.11 -22.45 -21.51
CA ASN A 295 4.55 -22.37 -21.25
C ASN A 295 4.87 -22.96 -19.87
N TYR A 296 4.05 -22.66 -18.84
CA TYR A 296 4.18 -23.30 -17.54
C TYR A 296 3.97 -24.83 -17.62
N GLN A 297 3.02 -25.32 -18.42
CA GLN A 297 2.80 -26.76 -18.64
C GLN A 297 3.98 -27.44 -19.35
N GLN A 298 4.54 -26.84 -20.40
CA GLN A 298 5.74 -27.35 -21.08
C GLN A 298 6.97 -27.37 -20.16
N ILE A 299 7.11 -26.36 -19.30
CA ILE A 299 8.15 -26.32 -18.27
C ILE A 299 7.95 -27.49 -17.28
N LEU A 300 6.71 -27.83 -16.91
CA LEU A 300 6.39 -28.97 -16.04
C LEU A 300 6.66 -30.34 -16.69
N GLU A 301 6.41 -30.47 -17.99
CA GLU A 301 6.58 -31.73 -18.75
C GLU A 301 8.04 -32.00 -19.17
N SER A 302 8.85 -30.96 -19.33
CA SER A 302 10.24 -31.07 -19.84
C SER A 302 11.25 -31.69 -18.86
N GLY A 303 10.89 -31.94 -17.60
CA GLY A 303 11.73 -32.69 -16.65
C GLY A 303 13.10 -32.07 -16.33
N ASP A 304 13.37 -30.81 -16.70
CA ASP A 304 14.61 -30.12 -16.35
C ASP A 304 14.63 -29.88 -14.82
N LYS A 305 15.49 -30.62 -14.12
CA LYS A 305 15.62 -30.68 -12.65
C LYS A 305 16.08 -29.36 -12.00
N ARG A 306 15.95 -28.22 -12.70
CA ARG A 306 16.25 -26.87 -12.20
C ARG A 306 15.04 -26.10 -11.65
N ASP A 307 13.82 -26.64 -11.73
CA ASP A 307 12.67 -26.06 -11.04
C ASP A 307 12.24 -26.89 -9.82
N LYS A 308 12.85 -26.58 -8.67
CA LYS A 308 12.14 -26.65 -7.39
C LYS A 308 11.06 -25.57 -7.43
N ARG A 309 9.90 -25.91 -8.02
CA ARG A 309 8.63 -25.16 -8.18
C ARG A 309 8.63 -23.76 -7.55
N ARG A 310 8.78 -22.69 -8.33
CA ARG A 310 8.73 -21.31 -7.79
C ARG A 310 7.31 -20.92 -7.35
N ALA A 311 7.21 -19.99 -6.40
CA ALA A 311 5.95 -19.30 -6.13
C ALA A 311 5.62 -18.33 -7.28
N VAL A 312 4.34 -18.16 -7.59
CA VAL A 312 3.85 -17.31 -8.68
C VAL A 312 2.79 -16.34 -8.15
N LEU A 313 2.97 -15.05 -8.43
CA LEU A 313 1.97 -14.01 -8.16
C LEU A 313 1.31 -13.57 -9.48
N VAL A 314 -0.01 -13.69 -9.56
CA VAL A 314 -0.83 -13.26 -10.69
C VAL A 314 -1.70 -12.09 -10.25
N ILE A 315 -1.47 -10.93 -10.86
CA ILE A 315 -2.21 -9.70 -10.57
C ILE A 315 -3.30 -9.51 -11.64
N CYS A 316 -4.53 -9.32 -11.18
CA CYS A 316 -5.73 -9.15 -11.99
C CYS A 316 -6.28 -7.72 -11.84
N GLU A 317 -6.86 -7.20 -12.91
CA GLU A 317 -7.46 -5.86 -12.91
C GLU A 317 -8.74 -5.79 -12.06
N ASN A 318 -9.55 -6.85 -12.06
CA ASN A 318 -10.82 -6.88 -11.35
C ASN A 318 -11.15 -8.28 -10.81
N ILE A 319 -12.14 -8.36 -9.93
CA ILE A 319 -12.57 -9.58 -9.25
C ILE A 319 -13.13 -10.61 -10.26
N ALA A 320 -13.85 -10.17 -11.30
CA ALA A 320 -14.38 -11.07 -12.31
C ALA A 320 -13.28 -11.79 -13.11
N ASN A 321 -12.19 -11.10 -13.43
CA ASN A 321 -11.01 -11.70 -14.07
C ASN A 321 -10.29 -12.65 -13.11
N LEU A 322 -10.18 -12.30 -11.84
CA LEU A 322 -9.62 -13.15 -10.80
C LEU A 322 -10.38 -14.48 -10.70
N GLU A 323 -11.72 -14.46 -10.66
CA GLU A 323 -12.55 -15.68 -10.61
C GLU A 323 -12.36 -16.56 -11.86
N LYS A 324 -12.31 -15.95 -13.06
CA LYS A 324 -12.04 -16.67 -14.30
C LYS A 324 -10.66 -17.33 -14.30
N ILE A 325 -9.63 -16.62 -13.83
CA ILE A 325 -8.26 -17.14 -13.77
C ILE A 325 -8.19 -18.29 -12.77
N ILE A 326 -8.82 -18.16 -11.60
CA ILE A 326 -8.88 -19.23 -10.60
C ILE A 326 -9.50 -20.49 -11.20
N ALA A 327 -10.62 -20.36 -11.92
CA ALA A 327 -11.28 -21.50 -12.56
C ALA A 327 -10.35 -22.20 -13.56
N LYS A 328 -9.67 -21.42 -14.41
CA LYS A 328 -8.71 -21.96 -15.40
C LYS A 328 -7.50 -22.63 -14.76
N VAL A 329 -6.92 -22.01 -13.73
CA VAL A 329 -5.76 -22.59 -13.02
C VAL A 329 -6.16 -23.90 -12.34
N ARG A 330 -7.31 -23.94 -11.66
CA ARG A 330 -7.81 -25.17 -11.04
C ARG A 330 -8.02 -26.29 -12.07
N GLN A 331 -8.59 -25.95 -13.23
CA GLN A 331 -8.81 -26.89 -14.32
C GLN A 331 -7.49 -27.40 -14.92
N ALA A 332 -6.55 -26.50 -15.22
CA ALA A 332 -5.31 -26.84 -15.91
C ALA A 332 -4.36 -27.72 -15.10
N PHE A 333 -4.35 -27.54 -13.77
CA PHE A 333 -3.43 -28.25 -12.89
C PHE A 333 -4.04 -29.45 -12.16
N GLN A 334 -5.32 -29.80 -12.44
CA GLN A 334 -6.05 -30.87 -11.76
C GLN A 334 -5.91 -30.80 -10.23
N LEU A 335 -5.77 -29.58 -9.69
CA LEU A 335 -5.47 -29.37 -8.29
C LEU A 335 -6.74 -29.71 -7.50
N ASN A 336 -6.61 -30.64 -6.55
CA ASN A 336 -7.60 -30.81 -5.49
C ASN A 336 -7.85 -29.45 -4.83
N LYS A 337 -9.11 -29.18 -4.45
CA LYS A 337 -9.65 -27.85 -4.05
C LYS A 337 -8.77 -26.97 -3.13
N ASN A 338 -7.78 -27.51 -2.42
CA ASN A 338 -7.36 -26.96 -1.13
C ASN A 338 -5.86 -26.87 -0.78
N LYS A 339 -4.86 -26.90 -1.68
CA LYS A 339 -3.46 -26.81 -1.15
C LYS A 339 -2.54 -25.66 -1.56
N ASN A 340 -2.59 -25.09 -2.77
CA ASN A 340 -1.55 -24.10 -3.14
C ASN A 340 -2.07 -22.83 -3.85
N ILE A 341 -3.38 -22.55 -3.86
CA ILE A 341 -3.93 -21.33 -4.48
C ILE A 341 -4.47 -20.40 -3.40
N TYR A 342 -3.91 -19.20 -3.32
CA TYR A 342 -4.31 -18.14 -2.39
C TYR A 342 -4.95 -16.99 -3.17
N THR A 343 -6.10 -16.50 -2.69
CA THR A 343 -6.90 -15.51 -3.42
C THR A 343 -7.09 -14.26 -2.59
N TYR A 344 -6.71 -13.12 -3.15
CA TYR A 344 -6.82 -11.83 -2.49
C TYR A 344 -7.59 -10.85 -3.40
N ASP A 345 -8.88 -10.72 -3.16
CA ASP A 345 -9.80 -9.94 -3.98
C ASP A 345 -9.91 -8.48 -3.49
N ARG A 346 -9.76 -8.23 -2.19
CA ARG A 346 -10.03 -6.93 -1.56
C ARG A 346 -8.86 -6.37 -0.76
N ALA A 347 -8.76 -5.04 -0.72
CA ALA A 347 -7.71 -4.28 -0.04
C ALA A 347 -7.70 -4.42 1.49
N TYR A 348 -8.86 -4.74 2.07
CA TYR A 348 -9.07 -4.82 3.52
C TYR A 348 -9.13 -6.26 4.05
N ARG A 349 -8.93 -7.28 3.21
CA ARG A 349 -8.77 -8.65 3.71
C ARG A 349 -7.34 -8.84 4.21
N LYS A 350 -7.21 -9.43 5.39
CA LYS A 350 -5.90 -9.82 5.94
C LYS A 350 -5.24 -10.83 5.00
N PHE A 351 -3.95 -10.65 4.75
CA PHE A 351 -3.18 -11.60 3.98
C PHE A 351 -2.76 -12.74 4.91
N GLU A 352 -3.33 -13.93 4.71
CA GLU A 352 -3.13 -15.06 5.63
C GLU A 352 -1.73 -15.70 5.57
N LYS A 353 -0.88 -15.28 4.62
CA LYS A 353 0.38 -15.96 4.32
C LYS A 353 1.60 -15.03 4.40
N SER A 354 2.41 -15.16 5.44
CA SER A 354 3.65 -14.39 5.57
C SER A 354 4.79 -14.98 4.72
N GLU A 355 4.87 -16.30 4.59
CA GLU A 355 5.98 -17.00 3.91
C GLU A 355 5.56 -17.70 2.60
N LEU A 356 6.37 -17.54 1.55
CA LEU A 356 6.19 -18.20 0.26
C LEU A 356 6.86 -19.57 0.20
N ASN A 357 6.06 -20.58 -0.06
CA ASN A 357 6.52 -21.94 -0.31
C ASN A 357 6.63 -22.25 -1.81
N PRO A 358 7.59 -23.11 -2.20
CA PRO A 358 7.69 -23.63 -3.56
C PRO A 358 6.36 -24.22 -4.07
N GLY A 359 5.85 -23.67 -5.18
CA GLY A 359 4.61 -24.12 -5.82
C GLY A 359 3.34 -23.39 -5.39
N ASP A 360 3.48 -22.32 -4.59
CA ASP A 360 2.36 -21.43 -4.28
C ASP A 360 1.93 -20.60 -5.49
N ILE A 361 0.63 -20.44 -5.65
CA ILE A 361 0.01 -19.57 -6.64
C ILE A 361 -0.84 -18.55 -5.90
N ILE A 362 -0.41 -17.30 -5.90
CA ILE A 362 -1.17 -16.19 -5.36
C ILE A 362 -1.86 -15.48 -6.51
N ILE A 363 -3.17 -15.30 -6.40
CA ILE A 363 -3.98 -14.59 -7.39
C ILE A 363 -4.66 -13.42 -6.67
N GLY A 364 -4.28 -12.20 -7.03
CA GLY A 364 -4.78 -11.00 -6.36
C GLY A 364 -5.27 -9.92 -7.33
N THR A 365 -6.12 -9.01 -6.86
CA THR A 365 -6.40 -7.77 -7.60
C THR A 365 -5.25 -6.76 -7.43
N ASN A 366 -5.20 -5.70 -8.25
CA ASN A 366 -4.16 -4.64 -8.21
C ASN A 366 -3.90 -3.97 -6.84
N ILE A 367 -4.79 -4.17 -5.86
CA ILE A 367 -4.74 -3.50 -4.55
C ILE A 367 -4.60 -4.50 -3.41
N ALA A 368 -5.06 -5.74 -3.59
CA ALA A 368 -5.04 -6.70 -2.52
C ALA A 368 -3.59 -7.01 -2.11
N GLY A 369 -3.32 -7.04 -0.79
CA GLY A 369 -1.98 -7.29 -0.24
C GLY A 369 -1.00 -6.11 -0.32
N ARG A 370 -1.44 -4.88 -0.65
CA ARG A 370 -0.55 -3.70 -0.59
C ARG A 370 -0.06 -3.45 0.83
N GLY A 371 1.24 -3.16 0.97
CA GLY A 371 1.86 -2.89 2.27
C GLY A 371 2.28 -4.14 3.06
N ILE A 372 2.22 -5.31 2.42
CA ILE A 372 2.67 -6.59 2.96
C ILE A 372 3.84 -7.05 2.09
N ASP A 373 4.99 -7.22 2.72
CA ASP A 373 6.16 -7.81 2.08
C ASP A 373 5.98 -9.33 2.15
N VAL A 374 6.18 -10.02 1.03
CA VAL A 374 6.08 -11.48 0.97
C VAL A 374 7.50 -12.04 1.01
N THR A 375 7.81 -12.87 2.00
CA THR A 375 9.16 -13.40 2.26
C THR A 375 9.38 -14.79 1.71
#